data_AF-A0A6A3JUD0-F1
#
_entry.id   AF-A0A6A3JUD0-F1
#
_cell.length_a   1.000
_cell.length_b   1.000
_cell.length_c   1.000
_cell.angle_alpha   90.00
_cell.angle_beta   90.00
_cell.angle_gamma   90.00
#
_symmetry.space_group_name_H-M   'P 1'
#
loop_
_entity.id
_entity.type
_entity.pdbx_description
1 polymer ?
#
loop_
_entity_poly.entity_id
_entity_poly.type
_entity_poly.pdbx_seq_one_letter_code
_entity_poly.pdbx_strand_id
1 'polypeptide(L)'
;MIPPYPGPAPPDSDVDDDDDAEQEEKSEENPPSPETKRDIPGEKEPRKSQAGSKRRSSSQRVVEVEVQCRPTVHPESDVGPRPASSVLTFTVREACALLPEFIAWEDLSPDVQWTMRTGIGYDEAVELMLTDSVQHQLFHRDSLCNMLAAMMYHRKLDDTPWAKYVPTSYYLMADVLLESWLERGKEPAEWPDLRNLTDDLPDISDSSSSEEEDNLEDPDFDNPVP
;
A
#
# COMPACT_ATOMS: atom_id res chain seq x y z
N MET A 1 -49.63 -34.61 -4.00
CA MET A 1 -49.02 -35.10 -2.74
C MET A 1 -47.70 -35.75 -3.09
N ILE A 2 -46.60 -35.12 -2.69
CA ILE A 2 -45.21 -35.55 -2.94
C ILE A 2 -44.67 -35.97 -1.57
N PRO A 3 -44.08 -37.17 -1.39
CA PRO A 3 -43.50 -37.55 -0.11
C PRO A 3 -42.25 -36.70 0.19
N PRO A 4 -42.00 -36.32 1.46
CA PRO A 4 -40.85 -35.51 1.80
C PRO A 4 -39.55 -36.31 1.62
N TYR A 5 -38.51 -35.63 1.11
CA TYR A 5 -37.15 -36.18 0.96
C TYR A 5 -36.57 -36.53 2.35
N PRO A 6 -35.97 -37.72 2.52
CA PRO A 6 -35.23 -38.07 3.74
C PRO A 6 -33.91 -37.28 3.81
N GLY A 7 -33.66 -36.65 4.96
CA GLY A 7 -32.44 -35.89 5.26
C GLY A 7 -31.19 -36.77 5.42
N PRO A 8 -30.00 -36.17 5.54
CA PRO A 8 -28.72 -36.87 5.50
C PRO A 8 -28.50 -37.77 6.72
N ALA A 9 -27.84 -38.91 6.49
CA ALA A 9 -27.43 -39.84 7.54
C ALA A 9 -26.30 -39.24 8.42
N PRO A 10 -26.26 -39.54 9.73
CA PRO A 10 -25.19 -39.12 10.61
C PRO A 10 -23.90 -39.93 10.39
N PRO A 11 -22.70 -39.37 10.66
CA PRO A 11 -21.46 -40.13 10.73
C PRO A 11 -21.35 -40.86 12.07
N ASP A 12 -21.25 -42.19 12.03
CA ASP A 12 -20.95 -43.02 13.20
C ASP A 12 -19.44 -43.32 13.29
N SER A 13 -18.88 -42.99 14.47
CA SER A 13 -17.84 -43.70 15.25
C SER A 13 -16.42 -43.89 14.69
N ASP A 14 -15.33 -43.92 15.45
CA ASP A 14 -14.90 -43.48 16.79
C ASP A 14 -13.40 -43.88 16.88
N VAL A 15 -12.54 -42.93 17.27
CA VAL A 15 -11.48 -42.99 18.31
C VAL A 15 -10.46 -44.14 18.39
N ASP A 16 -9.17 -43.76 18.34
CA ASP A 16 -7.97 -44.22 19.10
C ASP A 16 -6.89 -43.16 18.72
N ASP A 17 -6.53 -42.12 19.48
CA ASP A 17 -6.05 -41.96 20.87
C ASP A 17 -4.78 -42.77 21.21
N ASP A 18 -3.63 -42.11 21.15
CA ASP A 18 -2.46 -42.40 21.99
C ASP A 18 -1.72 -41.06 22.23
N ASP A 19 -2.06 -40.46 23.38
CA ASP A 19 -1.28 -39.66 24.34
C ASP A 19 0.20 -39.41 23.95
N ASP A 20 0.67 -38.17 23.77
CA ASP A 20 1.02 -37.16 24.80
C ASP A 20 1.88 -37.67 25.97
N ALA A 21 3.13 -37.22 26.01
CA ALA A 21 3.93 -37.07 27.23
C ALA A 21 5.16 -36.18 26.98
N GLU A 22 5.01 -34.90 27.38
CA GLU A 22 5.85 -34.16 28.34
C GLU A 22 7.37 -34.12 28.12
N GLN A 23 7.95 -32.97 27.76
CA GLN A 23 8.50 -31.89 28.61
C GLN A 23 9.92 -32.15 29.20
N GLU A 24 10.59 -31.01 29.44
CA GLU A 24 11.79 -30.79 30.29
C GLU A 24 13.16 -30.98 29.58
N GLU A 25 13.82 -29.88 29.23
CA GLU A 25 14.68 -29.01 30.07
C GLU A 25 16.14 -29.49 30.16
N LYS A 26 17.03 -28.47 30.16
CA LYS A 26 18.30 -28.41 30.89
C LYS A 26 19.60 -28.77 30.14
N SER A 27 20.23 -27.69 29.70
CA SER A 27 21.54 -27.21 30.13
C SER A 27 22.78 -28.13 30.10
N GLU A 28 23.81 -27.57 29.47
CA GLU A 28 25.20 -27.48 29.98
C GLU A 28 26.05 -28.76 29.94
N GLU A 29 27.02 -28.79 29.03
CA GLU A 29 28.25 -29.56 29.24
C GLU A 29 29.49 -28.77 28.77
N ASN A 30 30.21 -28.26 29.77
CA ASN A 30 31.65 -27.96 29.84
C ASN A 30 32.15 -28.89 30.99
N PRO A 31 33.41 -29.37 31.16
CA PRO A 31 34.71 -28.73 30.85
C PRO A 31 35.84 -29.76 30.47
N PRO A 32 37.18 -29.52 30.57
CA PRO A 32 37.91 -28.33 31.07
C PRO A 32 39.11 -27.80 30.25
N SER A 33 39.43 -26.55 30.54
CA SER A 33 40.72 -25.88 30.27
C SER A 33 41.89 -26.55 31.00
N PRO A 34 43.13 -26.32 30.50
CA PRO A 34 44.16 -25.73 31.36
C PRO A 34 44.76 -24.48 30.70
N GLU A 35 44.66 -23.33 31.39
CA GLU A 35 45.76 -22.70 32.13
C GLU A 35 46.58 -21.69 31.30
N THR A 36 46.23 -20.43 31.52
CA THR A 36 47.12 -19.33 31.91
C THR A 36 48.54 -19.30 31.31
N LYS A 37 48.75 -18.43 30.32
CA LYS A 37 49.90 -17.52 30.35
C LYS A 37 49.61 -16.19 29.66
N ARG A 38 49.83 -15.14 30.44
CA ARG A 38 49.83 -13.72 30.07
C ARG A 38 50.90 -13.47 29.02
N ASP A 39 50.62 -12.62 28.03
CA ASP A 39 51.52 -11.60 27.50
C ASP A 39 50.72 -10.63 26.57
N ILE A 40 50.88 -9.32 26.79
CA ILE A 40 50.43 -8.18 25.97
C ILE A 40 51.71 -7.62 25.32
N PRO A 41 51.79 -7.12 24.05
CA PRO A 41 50.98 -6.04 23.43
C PRO A 41 50.54 -6.32 21.96
N GLY A 42 49.51 -5.70 21.38
CA GLY A 42 49.34 -4.27 21.11
C GLY A 42 49.68 -3.97 19.63
N GLU A 43 48.72 -3.38 18.90
CA GLU A 43 48.74 -2.97 17.47
C GLU A 43 48.54 -4.14 16.46
N LYS A 44 47.58 -4.12 15.50
CA LYS A 44 47.33 -3.13 14.42
C LYS A 44 45.90 -3.28 13.84
N GLU A 45 45.43 -2.17 13.25
CA GLU A 45 44.16 -1.88 12.52
C GLU A 45 43.28 -3.01 11.92
N PRO A 46 41.95 -2.82 11.82
CA PRO A 46 41.05 -3.74 11.14
C PRO A 46 41.07 -3.52 9.62
N ARG A 47 41.49 -4.54 8.86
CA ARG A 47 41.26 -4.60 7.42
C ARG A 47 39.80 -4.96 7.13
N LYS A 48 39.18 -4.08 6.36
CA LYS A 48 37.84 -4.15 5.76
C LYS A 48 37.67 -5.45 4.96
N SER A 49 36.79 -6.35 5.39
CA SER A 49 36.39 -7.53 4.60
C SER A 49 35.07 -7.24 3.89
N GLN A 50 35.21 -6.88 2.61
CA GLN A 50 34.12 -6.74 1.65
C GLN A 50 33.65 -8.15 1.24
N ALA A 51 32.63 -8.68 1.90
CA ALA A 51 31.96 -9.91 1.47
C ALA A 51 30.92 -9.57 0.39
N GLY A 52 31.39 -9.51 -0.87
CA GLY A 52 30.52 -9.42 -2.04
C GLY A 52 29.70 -10.70 -2.18
N SER A 53 28.40 -10.61 -1.92
CA SER A 53 27.43 -11.67 -2.19
C SER A 53 27.22 -11.79 -3.70
N LYS A 54 27.97 -12.68 -4.35
CA LYS A 54 27.75 -13.03 -5.77
C LYS A 54 26.66 -14.09 -5.88
N ARG A 55 25.40 -13.65 -6.01
CA ARG A 55 24.34 -14.52 -6.55
C ARG A 55 24.55 -14.67 -8.05
N ARG A 56 24.49 -15.92 -8.52
CA ARG A 56 24.79 -16.36 -9.89
C ARG A 56 23.75 -15.78 -10.86
N SER A 57 24.21 -15.14 -11.93
CA SER A 57 23.38 -14.66 -13.04
C SER A 57 22.62 -15.80 -13.71
N SER A 58 21.29 -15.74 -13.74
CA SER A 58 20.51 -16.39 -14.78
C SER A 58 20.64 -15.53 -16.04
N SER A 59 21.24 -16.10 -17.08
CA SER A 59 21.30 -15.51 -18.41
C SER A 59 19.97 -15.81 -19.10
N GLN A 60 19.00 -14.92 -18.93
CA GLN A 60 17.87 -14.77 -19.83
C GLN A 60 17.88 -13.31 -20.30
N ARG A 61 17.34 -13.06 -21.48
CA ARG A 61 17.35 -11.75 -22.12
C ARG A 61 16.39 -10.83 -21.38
N VAL A 62 16.79 -10.38 -20.20
CA VAL A 62 16.09 -9.42 -19.38
C VAL A 62 16.36 -8.09 -20.04
N VAL A 63 15.32 -7.49 -20.62
CA VAL A 63 15.33 -6.04 -20.82
C VAL A 63 15.66 -5.48 -19.44
N GLU A 64 16.85 -4.87 -19.28
CA GLU A 64 17.27 -4.25 -18.02
C GLU A 64 16.36 -3.05 -17.76
N VAL A 65 15.12 -3.31 -17.36
CA VAL A 65 14.24 -2.31 -16.78
C VAL A 65 14.75 -2.11 -15.37
N GLU A 66 15.30 -0.94 -15.10
CA GLU A 66 15.71 -0.58 -13.75
C GLU A 66 14.44 -0.31 -12.94
N VAL A 67 14.14 -1.26 -12.04
CA VAL A 67 12.96 -1.28 -11.16
C VAL A 67 13.34 -0.80 -9.76
N GLN A 68 12.39 -0.17 -9.06
CA GLN A 68 12.53 0.17 -7.65
C GLN A 68 12.00 -0.97 -6.80
N CYS A 69 12.87 -1.83 -6.26
CA CYS A 69 12.40 -2.97 -5.48
C CYS A 69 11.80 -2.57 -4.12
N ARG A 70 12.27 -1.48 -3.50
CA ARG A 70 11.87 -1.07 -2.14
C ARG A 70 11.76 0.46 -2.03
N PRO A 71 10.93 0.97 -1.10
CA PRO A 71 10.96 2.38 -0.73
C PRO A 71 12.32 2.77 -0.15
N THR A 72 12.70 4.04 -0.33
CA THR A 72 13.95 4.61 0.19
C THR A 72 13.93 4.72 1.72
N VAL A 73 12.77 5.07 2.28
CA VAL A 73 12.52 5.11 3.72
C VAL A 73 11.47 4.04 4.03
N HIS A 74 11.74 3.14 4.97
CA HIS A 74 10.90 1.96 5.20
C HIS A 74 10.80 1.64 6.70
N PRO A 75 9.99 2.40 7.48
CA PRO A 75 9.80 2.14 8.91
C PRO A 75 9.07 0.82 9.19
N GLU A 76 8.35 0.27 8.19
CA GLU A 76 7.46 -0.89 8.30
C GLU A 76 6.32 -0.71 9.31
N SER A 77 5.25 -1.48 9.13
CA SER A 77 4.14 -1.62 10.07
C SER A 77 4.00 -3.09 10.42
N ASP A 78 3.48 -3.38 11.61
CA ASP A 78 3.08 -4.72 12.04
C ASP A 78 1.67 -5.12 11.56
N VAL A 79 0.96 -4.21 10.89
CA VAL A 79 -0.40 -4.43 10.40
C VAL A 79 -0.38 -5.22 9.08
N GLY A 80 -1.22 -6.25 9.01
CA GLY A 80 -1.43 -7.06 7.81
C GLY A 80 -2.44 -6.46 6.83
N PRO A 81 -2.54 -7.00 5.60
CA PRO A 81 -3.54 -6.64 4.62
C PRO A 81 -4.94 -7.05 5.08
N ARG A 82 -5.96 -6.52 4.41
CA ARG A 82 -7.37 -6.89 4.62
C ARG A 82 -7.56 -8.41 4.44
N PRO A 83 -8.30 -9.10 5.32
CA PRO A 83 -8.62 -10.52 5.15
C PRO A 83 -9.41 -10.77 3.87
N ALA A 84 -9.05 -11.82 3.12
CA ALA A 84 -9.67 -12.15 1.83
C ALA A 84 -11.18 -12.49 1.92
N SER A 85 -11.67 -12.86 3.10
CA SER A 85 -13.10 -13.10 3.36
C SER A 85 -13.91 -11.81 3.53
N SER A 86 -13.25 -10.65 3.63
CA SER A 86 -13.91 -9.38 3.83
C SER A 86 -14.59 -8.94 2.54
N VAL A 87 -15.92 -8.87 2.56
CA VAL A 87 -16.70 -8.42 1.41
C VAL A 87 -16.47 -6.92 1.19
N LEU A 88 -16.38 -6.53 -0.09
CA LEU A 88 -16.31 -5.14 -0.51
C LEU A 88 -17.72 -4.54 -0.53
N THR A 89 -17.86 -3.33 0.02
CA THR A 89 -19.13 -2.63 0.14
C THR A 89 -19.71 -2.28 -1.22
N PHE A 90 -18.85 -1.86 -2.16
CA PHE A 90 -19.26 -1.50 -3.51
C PHE A 90 -18.66 -2.43 -4.56
N THR A 91 -19.50 -2.78 -5.53
CA THR A 91 -19.07 -3.28 -6.84
C THR A 91 -18.33 -2.16 -7.60
N VAL A 92 -17.59 -2.54 -8.66
CA VAL A 92 -16.94 -1.55 -9.54
C VAL A 92 -17.98 -0.56 -10.08
N ARG A 93 -19.13 -1.05 -10.55
CA ARG A 93 -20.19 -0.19 -11.12
C ARG A 93 -20.72 0.82 -10.11
N GLU A 94 -20.91 0.41 -8.85
CA GLU A 94 -21.38 1.32 -7.79
C GLU A 94 -20.33 2.37 -7.47
N ALA A 95 -19.05 1.98 -7.34
CA ALA A 95 -17.95 2.92 -7.12
C ALA A 95 -17.79 3.90 -8.29
N CYS A 96 -17.88 3.44 -9.54
CA CYS A 96 -17.84 4.30 -10.73
C CYS A 96 -18.98 5.33 -10.74
N ALA A 97 -20.16 4.99 -10.23
CA ALA A 97 -21.30 5.91 -10.20
C ALA A 97 -21.13 7.07 -9.20
N LEU A 98 -20.14 6.99 -8.30
CA LEU A 98 -19.80 8.03 -7.34
C LEU A 98 -18.70 8.98 -7.85
N LEU A 99 -18.16 8.74 -9.05
CA LEU A 99 -17.12 9.58 -9.62
C LEU A 99 -17.69 10.91 -10.14
N PRO A 100 -16.91 12.00 -10.05
CA PRO A 100 -17.18 13.21 -10.82
C PRO A 100 -17.24 12.90 -12.33
N GLU A 101 -18.09 13.64 -13.06
CA GLU A 101 -18.38 13.37 -14.49
C GLU A 101 -17.14 13.42 -15.40
N PHE A 102 -16.10 14.15 -15.01
CA PHE A 102 -14.86 14.32 -15.77
C PHE A 102 -13.77 13.29 -15.45
N ILE A 103 -14.05 12.31 -14.58
CA ILE A 103 -13.09 11.29 -14.15
C ILE A 103 -13.54 9.91 -14.63
N ALA A 104 -12.70 9.28 -15.44
CA ALA A 104 -12.90 7.89 -15.85
C ALA A 104 -12.35 6.93 -14.79
N TRP A 105 -13.02 5.79 -14.59
CA TRP A 105 -12.61 4.80 -13.59
C TRP A 105 -11.22 4.22 -13.89
N GLU A 106 -10.92 3.99 -15.16
CA GLU A 106 -9.64 3.46 -15.64
C GLU A 106 -8.45 4.41 -15.45
N ASP A 107 -8.70 5.71 -15.30
CA ASP A 107 -7.66 6.72 -15.07
C ASP A 107 -7.30 6.84 -13.58
N LEU A 108 -8.08 6.21 -12.70
CA LEU A 108 -7.79 6.19 -11.27
C LEU A 108 -6.65 5.22 -10.98
N SER A 109 -5.80 5.60 -10.02
CA SER A 109 -4.81 4.70 -9.47
C SER A 109 -5.48 3.48 -8.83
N PRO A 110 -4.87 2.29 -8.92
CA PRO A 110 -5.46 1.06 -8.40
C PRO A 110 -5.80 1.11 -6.90
N ASP A 111 -5.07 1.89 -6.11
CA ASP A 111 -5.28 2.05 -4.67
C ASP A 111 -6.52 2.90 -4.35
N VAL A 112 -6.79 3.97 -5.11
CA VAL A 112 -8.05 4.73 -5.03
C VAL A 112 -9.23 3.87 -5.46
N GLN A 113 -9.11 3.15 -6.59
CA GLN A 113 -10.15 2.22 -7.04
C GLN A 113 -10.50 1.21 -5.94
N TRP A 114 -9.49 0.64 -5.29
CA TRP A 114 -9.70 -0.33 -4.22
C TRP A 114 -10.34 0.29 -2.98
N THR A 115 -9.89 1.47 -2.59
CA THR A 115 -10.40 2.22 -1.44
C THR A 115 -11.87 2.57 -1.64
N MET A 116 -12.26 3.06 -2.81
CA MET A 116 -13.67 3.35 -3.11
C MET A 116 -14.56 2.11 -3.00
N ARG A 117 -14.05 0.93 -3.41
CA ARG A 117 -14.80 -0.33 -3.27
C ARG A 117 -15.06 -0.75 -1.82
N THR A 118 -14.38 -0.14 -0.85
CA THR A 118 -14.67 -0.34 0.57
C THR A 118 -15.85 0.50 1.07
N GLY A 119 -16.44 1.37 0.23
CA GLY A 119 -17.57 2.23 0.59
C GLY A 119 -17.23 3.72 0.66
N ILE A 120 -15.97 4.07 0.40
CA ILE A 120 -15.43 5.42 0.56
C ILE A 120 -15.69 6.25 -0.73
N GLY A 121 -16.00 7.53 -0.57
CA GLY A 121 -16.18 8.47 -1.69
C GLY A 121 -14.88 8.72 -2.46
N TYR A 122 -14.96 9.34 -3.64
CA TYR A 122 -13.76 9.62 -4.43
C TYR A 122 -12.80 10.60 -3.74
N ASP A 123 -13.34 11.71 -3.25
CA ASP A 123 -12.61 12.75 -2.50
C ASP A 123 -11.91 12.15 -1.27
N GLU A 124 -12.67 11.46 -0.41
CA GLU A 124 -12.12 10.83 0.79
C GLU A 124 -11.10 9.74 0.45
N ALA A 125 -11.32 8.97 -0.63
CA ALA A 125 -10.38 7.93 -1.06
C ALA A 125 -9.03 8.51 -1.51
N VAL A 126 -9.05 9.60 -2.28
CA VAL A 126 -7.82 10.29 -2.72
C VAL A 126 -7.08 10.87 -1.52
N GLU A 127 -7.80 11.53 -0.60
CA GLU A 127 -7.21 12.06 0.64
C GLU A 127 -6.56 10.96 1.48
N LEU A 128 -7.22 9.81 1.64
CA LEU A 128 -6.64 8.67 2.34
C LEU A 128 -5.35 8.17 1.67
N MET A 129 -5.33 8.04 0.34
CA MET A 129 -4.15 7.53 -0.37
C MET A 129 -2.97 8.51 -0.36
N LEU A 130 -3.24 9.81 -0.23
CA LEU A 130 -2.22 10.85 -0.05
C LEU A 130 -1.77 11.00 1.41
N THR A 131 -2.52 10.46 2.37
CA THR A 131 -2.16 10.57 3.78
C THR A 131 -0.97 9.67 4.10
N ASP A 132 0.07 10.26 4.70
CA ASP A 132 1.29 9.56 5.11
C ASP A 132 1.05 8.62 6.32
N SER A 133 0.44 7.48 6.06
CA SER A 133 -0.10 6.58 7.09
C SER A 133 -0.26 5.14 6.59
N VAL A 134 -0.59 4.25 7.52
CA VAL A 134 -0.79 2.82 7.25
C VAL A 134 -2.14 2.59 6.55
N GLN A 135 -2.12 2.50 5.21
CA GLN A 135 -3.34 2.25 4.41
C GLN A 135 -3.39 0.88 3.73
N HIS A 136 -2.28 0.13 3.69
CA HIS A 136 -2.26 -1.19 3.04
C HIS A 136 -3.19 -2.23 3.68
N GLN A 137 -3.63 -1.98 4.91
CA GLN A 137 -4.67 -2.75 5.61
C GLN A 137 -6.04 -2.71 4.92
N LEU A 138 -6.27 -1.76 4.01
CA LEU A 138 -7.49 -1.67 3.23
C LEU A 138 -7.54 -2.73 2.12
N PHE A 139 -6.39 -3.20 1.65
CA PHE A 139 -6.30 -4.02 0.44
C PHE A 139 -6.21 -5.51 0.74
N HIS A 140 -6.86 -6.34 -0.07
CA HIS A 140 -6.58 -7.78 -0.05
C HIS A 140 -5.14 -8.04 -0.49
N ARG A 141 -4.54 -9.09 0.08
CA ARG A 141 -3.16 -9.51 -0.19
C ARG A 141 -2.81 -9.54 -1.69
N ASP A 142 -3.63 -10.20 -2.51
CA ASP A 142 -3.30 -10.37 -3.92
C ASP A 142 -3.38 -9.03 -4.68
N SER A 143 -4.29 -8.15 -4.29
CA SER A 143 -4.38 -6.79 -4.83
C SER A 143 -3.19 -5.93 -4.38
N LEU A 144 -2.80 -6.02 -3.11
CA LEU A 144 -1.62 -5.35 -2.58
C LEU A 144 -0.36 -5.78 -3.36
N CYS A 145 -0.13 -7.09 -3.56
CA CYS A 145 1.02 -7.56 -4.32
C CYS A 145 1.00 -7.07 -5.78
N ASN A 146 -0.16 -7.04 -6.44
CA ASN A 146 -0.28 -6.50 -7.79
C ASN A 146 0.08 -5.00 -7.85
N MET A 147 -0.39 -4.22 -6.87
CA MET A 147 -0.11 -2.79 -6.77
C MET A 147 1.37 -2.53 -6.50
N LEU A 148 1.98 -3.28 -5.59
CA LEU A 148 3.42 -3.21 -5.32
C LEU A 148 4.24 -3.55 -6.57
N ALA A 149 3.89 -4.63 -7.28
CA ALA A 149 4.61 -5.00 -8.51
C ALA A 149 4.53 -3.91 -9.59
N ALA A 150 3.36 -3.27 -9.75
CA ALA A 150 3.22 -2.13 -10.66
C ALA A 150 4.06 -0.93 -10.19
N MET A 151 3.94 -0.53 -8.92
CA MET A 151 4.72 0.58 -8.38
C MET A 151 6.24 0.34 -8.46
N MET A 152 6.71 -0.89 -8.24
CA MET A 152 8.12 -1.25 -8.36
C MET A 152 8.63 -1.07 -9.79
N TYR A 153 7.82 -1.46 -10.77
CA TYR A 153 8.15 -1.29 -12.18
C TYR A 153 8.16 0.18 -12.61
N HIS A 154 7.16 0.95 -12.20
CA HIS A 154 7.00 2.37 -12.53
C HIS A 154 7.79 3.32 -11.61
N ARG A 155 8.52 2.81 -10.61
CA ARG A 155 9.25 3.57 -9.57
C ARG A 155 8.37 4.54 -8.78
N LYS A 156 7.19 4.08 -8.39
CA LYS A 156 6.18 4.85 -7.66
C LYS A 156 6.11 4.53 -6.17
N LEU A 157 7.04 3.74 -5.63
CA LEU A 157 7.02 3.38 -4.21
C LEU A 157 7.32 4.56 -3.28
N ASP A 158 8.21 5.46 -3.67
CA ASP A 158 8.48 6.68 -2.87
C ASP A 158 7.42 7.77 -3.09
N ASP A 159 6.74 7.75 -4.24
CA ASP A 159 5.65 8.68 -4.57
C ASP A 159 4.32 8.31 -3.90
N THR A 160 4.21 7.08 -3.36
CA THR A 160 2.96 6.55 -2.77
C THR A 160 3.10 6.49 -1.24
N PRO A 161 2.51 7.43 -0.48
CA PRO A 161 2.82 7.63 0.94
C PRO A 161 2.64 6.39 1.82
N TRP A 162 1.60 5.59 1.55
CA TRP A 162 1.32 4.39 2.34
C TRP A 162 2.29 3.24 2.08
N ALA A 163 3.00 3.22 0.95
CA ALA A 163 3.82 2.09 0.53
C ALA A 163 4.96 1.83 1.54
N LYS A 164 5.58 2.87 2.09
CA LYS A 164 6.68 2.75 3.07
C LYS A 164 6.33 2.05 4.39
N TYR A 165 5.04 1.81 4.64
CA TYR A 165 4.59 1.10 5.83
C TYR A 165 4.30 -0.38 5.58
N VAL A 166 4.32 -0.84 4.33
CA VAL A 166 4.03 -2.23 3.98
C VAL A 166 5.13 -3.15 4.52
N PRO A 167 4.80 -4.29 5.17
CA PRO A 167 5.80 -5.26 5.61
C PRO A 167 6.70 -5.79 4.48
N THR A 168 7.98 -6.01 4.76
CA THR A 168 8.96 -6.51 3.77
C THR A 168 8.52 -7.79 3.04
N SER A 169 7.76 -8.66 3.69
CA SER A 169 7.27 -9.91 3.09
C SER A 169 6.43 -9.70 1.83
N TYR A 170 5.61 -8.65 1.77
CA TYR A 170 4.78 -8.37 0.60
C TYR A 170 5.57 -7.84 -0.58
N TYR A 171 6.66 -7.11 -0.33
CA TYR A 171 7.60 -6.72 -1.37
C TYR A 171 8.32 -7.93 -1.99
N LEU A 172 8.71 -8.92 -1.18
CA LEU A 172 9.30 -10.15 -1.68
C LEU A 172 8.31 -10.95 -2.54
N MET A 173 7.02 -10.96 -2.16
CA MET A 173 5.99 -11.58 -2.98
C MET A 173 5.78 -10.82 -4.30
N ALA A 174 5.81 -9.49 -4.25
CA ALA A 174 5.70 -8.63 -5.43
C ALA A 174 6.91 -8.76 -6.37
N ASP A 175 8.13 -8.95 -5.84
CA ASP A 175 9.32 -9.25 -6.64
C ASP A 175 9.10 -10.49 -7.51
N VAL A 176 8.66 -11.60 -6.91
CA VAL A 176 8.40 -12.88 -7.61
C VAL A 176 7.27 -12.72 -8.62
N LEU A 177 6.23 -11.96 -8.26
CA LEU A 177 5.11 -11.68 -9.15
C LEU A 177 5.57 -10.88 -10.38
N LEU A 178 6.35 -9.83 -10.17
CA LEU A 178 6.87 -8.96 -11.22
C LEU A 178 7.83 -9.72 -12.14
N GLU A 179 8.76 -10.51 -11.59
CA GLU A 179 9.66 -11.38 -12.37
C GLU A 179 8.84 -12.30 -13.28
N SER A 180 7.81 -12.95 -12.73
CA SER A 180 6.91 -13.81 -13.49
C SER A 180 6.15 -13.07 -14.60
N TRP A 181 5.82 -11.78 -14.42
CA TRP A 181 5.18 -10.96 -15.45
C TRP A 181 6.15 -10.65 -16.59
N LEU A 182 7.35 -10.22 -16.25
CA LEU A 182 8.41 -9.89 -17.21
C LEU A 182 8.88 -11.11 -18.01
N GLU A 183 8.99 -12.28 -17.38
CA GLU A 183 9.29 -13.55 -18.06
C GLU A 183 8.27 -13.92 -19.14
N ARG A 184 7.01 -13.53 -18.95
CA ARG A 184 5.91 -13.75 -19.91
C ARG A 184 5.76 -12.60 -20.90
N GLY A 185 6.61 -11.58 -20.85
CA GLY A 185 6.49 -10.37 -21.65
C GLY A 185 5.24 -9.55 -21.35
N LYS A 186 4.72 -9.62 -20.11
CA LYS A 186 3.61 -8.79 -19.64
C LYS A 186 4.17 -7.64 -18.82
N GLU A 187 3.87 -6.42 -19.25
CA GLU A 187 4.13 -5.21 -18.48
C GLU A 187 2.98 -4.97 -17.49
N PRO A 188 3.27 -4.49 -16.27
CA PRO A 188 2.24 -3.96 -15.37
C PRO A 188 1.36 -2.90 -16.03
N ALA A 189 0.18 -2.67 -15.48
CA ALA A 189 -0.60 -1.48 -15.82
C ALA A 189 0.10 -0.23 -15.28
N GLU A 190 -0.03 0.88 -16.03
CA GLU A 190 0.50 2.18 -15.63
C GLU A 190 0.00 2.57 -14.22
N TRP A 191 0.83 3.32 -13.49
CA TRP A 191 0.49 3.81 -12.17
C TRP A 191 0.25 5.33 -12.22
N PRO A 192 -1.01 5.76 -12.46
CA PRO A 192 -1.34 7.17 -12.63
C PRO A 192 -1.16 7.96 -11.33
N ASP A 193 -0.84 9.24 -11.46
CA ASP A 193 -0.74 10.15 -10.32
C ASP A 193 -2.13 10.47 -9.74
N LEU A 194 -2.17 10.68 -8.43
CA LEU A 194 -3.38 11.05 -7.71
C LEU A 194 -3.79 12.48 -8.08
N ARG A 195 -5.06 12.69 -8.43
CA ARG A 195 -5.64 14.00 -8.75
C ARG A 195 -6.54 14.43 -7.60
N ASN A 196 -6.23 15.52 -6.90
CA ASN A 196 -7.20 16.16 -6.00
C ASN A 196 -8.00 17.20 -6.76
N LEU A 197 -9.28 17.31 -6.41
CA LEU A 197 -10.14 18.35 -6.97
C LEU A 197 -9.77 19.76 -6.47
N THR A 198 -9.11 19.85 -5.31
CA THR A 198 -8.69 21.13 -4.69
C THR A 198 -7.47 21.74 -5.37
N ASP A 199 -6.59 20.93 -5.96
CA ASP A 199 -5.35 21.42 -6.60
C ASP A 199 -5.61 22.13 -7.94
N ASP A 200 -6.78 21.93 -8.56
CA ASP A 200 -7.14 22.51 -9.87
C ASP A 200 -7.97 23.80 -9.76
N LEU A 201 -8.14 24.33 -8.55
CA LEU A 201 -8.83 25.61 -8.34
C LEU A 201 -7.85 26.78 -8.52
N PRO A 202 -8.13 27.78 -9.37
CA PRO A 202 -7.27 28.95 -9.47
C PRO A 202 -7.23 29.67 -8.11
N ASP A 203 -6.02 29.91 -7.61
CA ASP A 203 -5.76 30.64 -6.37
C ASP A 203 -6.33 32.06 -6.50
N ILE A 204 -7.53 32.31 -5.96
CA ILE A 204 -8.26 33.60 -6.02
C ILE A 204 -7.65 34.68 -5.11
N SER A 205 -6.39 34.52 -4.70
CA SER A 205 -5.72 35.33 -3.69
C SER A 205 -5.20 36.70 -4.18
N ASP A 206 -5.76 37.27 -5.26
CA ASP A 206 -5.41 38.62 -5.72
C ASP A 206 -6.57 39.33 -6.46
N SER A 207 -7.53 39.86 -5.70
CA SER A 207 -8.27 41.08 -6.06
C SER A 207 -8.86 41.71 -4.81
N SER A 208 -7.96 42.32 -4.04
CA SER A 208 -8.31 43.40 -3.14
C SER A 208 -8.21 44.72 -3.89
N SER A 209 -9.14 45.64 -3.60
CA SER A 209 -9.13 47.09 -3.91
C SER A 209 -9.81 47.58 -5.20
N SER A 210 -10.99 48.18 -5.04
CA SER A 210 -11.15 49.61 -5.38
C SER A 210 -12.33 50.20 -4.61
N GLU A 211 -12.04 51.28 -3.91
CA GLU A 211 -12.92 52.09 -3.07
C GLU A 211 -14.09 52.66 -3.89
N GLU A 212 -15.33 52.45 -3.46
CA GLU A 212 -16.51 53.16 -3.97
C GLU A 212 -16.76 54.40 -3.09
N GLU A 213 -16.21 55.52 -3.55
CA GLU A 213 -16.46 56.86 -3.04
C GLU A 213 -17.94 57.21 -3.30
N ASP A 214 -18.75 57.20 -2.23
CA ASP A 214 -20.18 57.54 -2.22
C ASP A 214 -20.35 59.07 -2.37
N ASN A 215 -20.43 59.56 -3.61
CA ASN A 215 -20.75 60.96 -3.90
C ASN A 215 -22.28 61.14 -3.92
N LEU A 216 -22.83 61.54 -2.77
CA LEU A 216 -24.22 61.99 -2.61
C LEU A 216 -24.43 63.35 -3.30
N GLU A 217 -24.79 63.33 -4.59
CA GLU A 217 -25.34 64.50 -5.27
C GLU A 217 -26.87 64.40 -5.27
N ASP A 218 -27.51 65.04 -4.28
CA ASP A 218 -28.96 65.22 -4.18
C ASP A 218 -29.46 66.21 -5.25
N PRO A 219 -30.32 65.81 -6.20
CA PRO A 219 -31.07 66.78 -7.01
C PRO A 219 -32.36 67.20 -6.29
N ASP A 220 -32.34 68.46 -5.86
CA ASP A 220 -33.45 69.31 -5.38
C ASP A 220 -34.79 69.01 -6.09
N PHE A 221 -35.79 68.51 -5.35
CA PHE A 221 -37.15 68.32 -5.85
C PHE A 221 -37.93 69.62 -5.67
N ASP A 222 -37.96 70.42 -6.73
CA ASP A 222 -38.78 71.62 -6.88
C ASP A 222 -40.27 71.23 -6.95
N ASN A 223 -41.07 71.64 -5.96
CA ASN A 223 -42.52 71.52 -5.98
C ASN A 223 -43.16 72.90 -5.77
N PRO A 224 -43.67 73.56 -6.83
CA PRO A 224 -44.57 74.70 -6.68
C PRO A 224 -46.05 74.26 -6.71
N VAL A 225 -46.75 74.60 -5.62
CA VAL A 225 -48.13 75.16 -5.43
C VAL A 225 -49.31 74.58 -6.26
N PRO A 226 -50.52 74.41 -5.67
CA PRO A 226 -51.43 75.55 -5.43
C PRO A 226 -51.89 75.74 -3.97
#